data_AF-A0A9E1I4Z4-F1
#
_entry.id   AF-A0A9E1I4Z4-F1
#
_cell.length_a   1.000
_cell.length_b   1.000
_cell.length_c   1.000
_cell.angle_alpha   90.00
_cell.angle_beta   90.00
_cell.angle_gamma   90.00
#
_symmetry.space_group_name_H-M   'P 1'
#
loop_
_entity.id
_entity.type
_entity.pdbx_description
1 polymer ?
#
loop_
_entity_poly.entity_id
_entity_poly.type
_entity_poly.pdbx_seq_one_letter_code
_entity_poly.pdbx_strand_id
1 'polypeptide(L)'
;MELDIIAAKDFIAGKFRNAGDFDFIPDEQLEEIISALVAIDDEYLRKIAEDDSPYDEEYVYEHMLKSVSSKFSRYQTYLMRLVDDYMDFMEQYLVSIDAVEWE
;
A
#
# COMPACT_ATOMS: atom_id res chain seq x y z
N MET A 1 -14.40 -4.00 -11.75
CA MET A 1 -13.01 -4.14 -12.19
C MET A 1 -12.29 -4.83 -11.06
N GLU A 2 -11.71 -6.00 -11.30
CA GLU A 2 -10.97 -6.73 -10.28
C GLU A 2 -9.53 -6.19 -10.28
N LEU A 3 -9.09 -5.64 -9.15
CA LEU A 3 -7.73 -5.11 -9.02
C LEU A 3 -6.75 -6.29 -9.09
N ASP A 4 -5.81 -6.27 -10.04
CA ASP A 4 -4.73 -7.26 -10.05
C ASP A 4 -3.72 -6.92 -8.94
N ILE A 5 -3.91 -7.57 -7.80
CA ILE A 5 -3.13 -7.40 -6.58
C ILE A 5 -1.67 -7.80 -6.76
N ILE A 6 -1.39 -8.77 -7.64
CA ILE A 6 -0.01 -9.21 -7.90
C ILE A 6 0.71 -8.12 -8.71
N ALA A 7 0.06 -7.62 -9.76
CA ALA A 7 0.60 -6.53 -10.57
C ALA A 7 0.76 -5.23 -9.75
N ALA A 8 -0.19 -4.90 -8.87
CA ALA A 8 -0.09 -3.77 -7.95
C ALA A 8 1.15 -3.89 -7.06
N LYS A 9 1.35 -5.06 -6.43
CA LYS A 9 2.49 -5.33 -5.56
C LYS A 9 3.82 -5.17 -6.29
N ASP A 10 3.93 -5.75 -7.48
CA ASP A 10 5.16 -5.71 -8.29
C ASP A 10 5.47 -4.27 -8.74
N PHE A 11 4.45 -3.50 -9.13
CA PHE A 11 4.59 -2.09 -9.47
C PHE A 11 5.10 -1.26 -8.29
N ILE A 12 4.45 -1.39 -7.13
CA ILE A 12 4.77 -0.64 -5.91
C ILE A 12 6.15 -1.01 -5.39
N ALA A 13 6.49 -2.30 -5.35
CA ALA A 13 7.84 -2.75 -4.98
C ALA A 13 8.91 -2.20 -5.94
N GLY A 14 8.61 -2.13 -7.24
CA GLY A 14 9.47 -1.47 -8.22
C GLY A 14 9.68 0.02 -7.92
N LYS A 15 8.62 0.75 -7.52
CA LYS A 15 8.71 2.17 -7.14
C LYS A 15 9.62 2.39 -5.94
N PHE A 16 9.43 1.62 -4.86
CA PHE A 16 10.25 1.70 -3.67
C PHE A 16 11.74 1.42 -3.95
N ARG A 17 12.04 0.36 -4.72
CA ARG A 17 13.42 0.03 -5.11
C ARG A 17 14.07 1.10 -5.98
N ASN A 18 13.30 1.73 -6.87
CA ASN A 18 13.82 2.79 -7.73
C ASN A 18 14.06 4.10 -6.98
N ALA A 19 13.25 4.40 -5.96
CA ALA A 19 13.44 5.58 -5.12
C ALA A 19 14.69 5.48 -4.22
N GLY A 20 14.98 4.27 -3.71
CA GLY A 20 16.17 4.00 -2.89
C GLY A 20 16.13 4.58 -1.47
N ASP A 21 15.05 5.27 -1.10
CA ASP A 21 14.86 5.90 0.21
C ASP A 21 14.91 4.90 1.38
N PHE A 22 14.67 3.62 1.10
CA PHE A 22 14.58 2.53 2.08
C PHE A 22 15.61 1.42 1.90
N ASP A 23 16.72 1.66 1.18
CA ASP A 23 17.79 0.67 0.92
C ASP A 23 18.44 0.07 2.19
N PHE A 24 18.23 0.70 3.35
CA PHE A 24 18.67 0.18 4.65
C PHE A 24 17.77 -0.95 5.20
N ILE A 25 16.57 -1.12 4.64
CA ILE A 25 15.66 -2.23 4.93
C ILE A 25 16.01 -3.37 3.97
N PRO A 26 16.28 -4.60 4.45
CA PRO A 26 16.50 -5.74 3.56
C PRO A 26 15.32 -5.95 2.62
N ASP A 27 15.59 -6.25 1.35
CA ASP A 27 14.55 -6.44 0.32
C ASP A 27 13.41 -7.37 0.77
N GLU A 28 13.75 -8.49 1.41
CA GLU A 28 12.77 -9.44 1.94
C GLU A 28 11.81 -8.79 2.96
N GLN A 29 12.33 -7.94 3.85
CA GLN A 29 11.53 -7.23 4.85
C GLN A 29 10.71 -6.10 4.23
N LEU A 30 11.26 -5.40 3.24
CA LEU A 30 10.52 -4.37 2.51
C LEU A 30 9.36 -4.99 1.73
N GLU A 31 9.58 -6.12 1.06
CA GLU A 31 8.53 -6.89 0.38
C GLU A 31 7.47 -7.40 1.34
N GLU A 32 7.84 -7.84 2.55
CA GLU A 32 6.89 -8.24 3.59
C GLU A 32 6.01 -7.08 4.06
N ILE A 33 6.58 -5.87 4.19
CA ILE A 33 5.82 -4.65 4.53
C ILE A 33 4.84 -4.32 3.42
N ILE A 34 5.30 -4.25 2.16
CA ILE A 34 4.46 -3.93 1.00
C ILE A 34 3.35 -4.96 0.85
N SER A 35 3.68 -6.25 0.99
CA SER A 35 2.68 -7.33 0.93
C SER A 35 1.61 -7.19 2.02
N ALA A 36 1.97 -6.70 3.21
CA ALA A 36 1.00 -6.45 4.27
C ALA A 36 0.08 -5.27 3.96
N LEU A 37 0.63 -4.18 3.40
CA LEU A 37 -0.16 -3.00 3.00
C LEU A 37 -1.16 -3.36 1.90
N VAL A 38 -0.69 -4.01 0.82
CA VAL A 38 -1.53 -4.46 -0.29
C VAL A 38 -2.65 -5.40 0.17
N ALA A 39 -2.36 -6.32 1.11
CA ALA A 39 -3.37 -7.24 1.64
C ALA A 39 -4.46 -6.53 2.46
N ILE A 40 -4.07 -5.52 3.26
CA ILE A 40 -5.01 -4.70 4.03
C ILE A 40 -5.94 -3.94 3.09
N ASP A 41 -5.37 -3.37 2.02
CA ASP A 41 -6.12 -2.61 1.03
C ASP A 41 -7.12 -3.49 0.26
N ASP A 42 -6.67 -4.65 -0.24
CA ASP A 42 -7.52 -5.64 -0.92
C ASP A 42 -8.68 -6.11 -0.01
N GLU A 43 -8.41 -6.37 1.27
CA GLU A 43 -9.45 -6.74 2.24
C GLU A 43 -10.48 -5.61 2.40
N TYR A 44 -10.02 -4.37 2.50
CA TYR A 44 -10.90 -3.22 2.64
C TYR A 44 -11.73 -2.95 1.39
N LEU A 45 -11.12 -3.02 0.20
CA LEU A 45 -11.80 -2.86 -1.09
C LEU A 45 -12.92 -3.89 -1.27
N ARG A 46 -12.69 -5.15 -0.88
CA ARG A 46 -13.73 -6.19 -0.91
C ARG A 46 -14.88 -5.86 0.04
N LYS A 47 -14.56 -5.42 1.26
CA LYS A 47 -15.56 -5.05 2.26
C LYS A 47 -16.45 -3.90 1.79
N ILE A 48 -15.87 -2.81 1.28
CA ILE A 48 -16.66 -1.67 0.81
C ILE A 48 -17.47 -2.00 -0.45
N ALA A 49 -16.99 -2.93 -1.28
CA ALA A 49 -17.74 -3.43 -2.43
C ALA A 49 -18.95 -4.28 -2.01
N GLU A 50 -18.84 -5.06 -0.93
CA GLU A 50 -19.96 -5.79 -0.34
C GLU A 50 -20.99 -4.85 0.31
N ASP A 51 -20.51 -3.80 0.98
CA ASP A 51 -21.32 -2.84 1.72
C ASP A 51 -21.82 -1.63 0.89
N ASP A 52 -21.52 -1.57 -0.43
CA ASP A 52 -21.78 -0.43 -1.33
C ASP A 52 -21.37 0.92 -0.71
N SER A 53 -20.20 0.92 -0.05
CA SER A 53 -19.69 2.05 0.72
C SER A 53 -18.56 2.77 -0.02
N PRO A 54 -18.40 4.09 0.18
CA PRO A 54 -17.26 4.81 -0.39
C PRO A 54 -15.95 4.38 0.28
N TYR A 55 -14.84 4.57 -0.44
CA TYR A 55 -13.51 4.37 0.11
C TYR A 55 -13.17 5.47 1.13
N ASP A 56 -12.85 5.08 2.36
CA ASP A 56 -12.44 5.98 3.45
C ASP A 56 -10.91 5.92 3.61
N GLU A 57 -10.23 6.89 3.00
CA GLU A 57 -8.76 6.97 2.98
C GLU A 57 -8.17 7.13 4.38
N GLU A 58 -8.80 7.95 5.25
CA GLU A 58 -8.33 8.18 6.62
C GLU A 58 -8.39 6.88 7.43
N TYR A 59 -9.48 6.14 7.32
CA TYR A 59 -9.63 4.84 7.99
C TYR A 59 -8.57 3.84 7.52
N VAL A 60 -8.38 3.70 6.19
CA VAL A 60 -7.43 2.73 5.64
C VAL A 60 -6.00 3.09 6.05
N TYR A 61 -5.65 4.37 5.97
CA TYR A 61 -4.34 4.88 6.38
C TYR A 61 -4.03 4.53 7.84
N GLU A 62 -4.94 4.88 8.76
CA GLU A 62 -4.76 4.57 10.18
C GLU A 62 -4.65 3.07 10.43
N HIS A 63 -5.45 2.27 9.73
CA HIS A 63 -5.44 0.82 9.87
C HIS A 63 -4.14 0.20 9.36
N MET A 64 -3.66 0.62 8.20
CA MET A 64 -2.36 0.23 7.64
C MET A 64 -1.23 0.56 8.61
N LEU A 65 -1.12 1.82 9.02
CA LEU A 65 -0.05 2.30 9.89
C LEU A 65 -0.03 1.54 11.22
N LYS A 66 -1.20 1.31 11.83
CA LYS A 66 -1.31 0.53 13.07
C LYS A 66 -0.85 -0.92 12.87
N SER A 67 -1.29 -1.56 11.80
CA SER A 67 -0.98 -2.96 11.49
C SER A 67 0.52 -3.15 11.24
N VAL A 68 1.14 -2.34 10.37
CA VAL A 68 2.58 -2.44 10.09
C VAL A 68 3.43 -2.02 11.30
N SER A 69 3.00 -1.04 12.09
CA SER A 69 3.70 -0.63 13.32
C SER A 69 3.75 -1.74 14.36
N SER A 70 2.69 -2.54 14.47
CA SER A 70 2.65 -3.68 15.39
C SER A 70 3.59 -4.81 14.97
N LYS A 71 3.71 -5.05 13.66
CA LYS A 71 4.45 -6.19 13.09
C LYS A 71 5.93 -5.87 12.84
N PHE A 72 6.24 -4.63 12.47
CA PHE A 72 7.55 -4.20 12.00
C PHE A 72 8.13 -3.08 12.88
N SER A 73 8.03 -3.23 14.21
CA SER A 73 8.44 -2.21 15.20
C SER A 73 9.90 -1.75 15.06
N ARG A 74 10.78 -2.57 14.47
CA ARG A 74 12.16 -2.19 14.15
C ARG A 74 12.25 -0.96 13.24
N TYR A 75 11.28 -0.75 12.36
CA TYR A 75 11.27 0.31 11.35
C TYR A 75 10.34 1.47 11.72
N GLN A 76 9.87 1.53 12.98
CA GLN A 76 8.81 2.44 13.44
C GLN A 76 8.97 3.90 12.99
N THR A 77 10.18 4.44 13.00
CA THR A 77 10.47 5.82 12.56
C THR A 77 10.18 6.07 11.08
N TYR A 78 10.16 5.02 10.25
CA TYR A 78 10.01 5.09 8.80
C TYR A 78 8.64 4.63 8.30
N LEU A 79 7.87 3.93 9.15
CA LEU A 79 6.59 3.31 8.74
C LEU A 79 5.55 4.33 8.30
N MET A 80 5.51 5.51 8.90
CA MET A 80 4.60 6.58 8.46
C MET A 80 4.86 6.95 7.00
N ARG A 81 6.13 7.27 6.68
CA ARG A 81 6.54 7.59 5.30
C ARG A 81 6.35 6.41 4.34
N LEU A 82 6.59 5.17 4.79
CA LEU A 82 6.33 3.98 3.97
C LEU A 82 4.85 3.82 3.61
N VAL A 83 3.95 4.14 4.55
CA VAL A 83 2.50 4.11 4.29
C VAL A 83 2.11 5.27 3.38
N ASP A 84 2.61 6.48 3.61
CA ASP A 84 2.39 7.64 2.73
C ASP A 84 2.81 7.32 1.28
N ASP A 85 4.06 6.88 1.09
CA ASP A 85 4.62 6.53 -0.22
C ASP A 85 3.82 5.37 -0.86
N TYR A 86 3.33 4.41 -0.07
CA TYR A 86 2.49 3.33 -0.56
C TYR A 86 1.16 3.86 -1.12
N MET A 87 0.48 4.77 -0.41
CA MET A 87 -0.81 5.33 -0.86
C MET A 87 -0.64 6.06 -2.20
N ASP A 88 0.40 6.89 -2.30
CA ASP A 88 0.74 7.59 -3.54
C ASP A 88 1.05 6.61 -4.68
N PHE A 89 1.78 5.52 -4.41
CA PHE A 89 2.11 4.53 -5.43
C PHE A 89 0.92 3.66 -5.84
N MET A 90 0.00 3.37 -4.93
CA MET A 90 -1.24 2.66 -5.24
C MET A 90 -2.12 3.52 -6.15
N GLU A 91 -2.28 4.81 -5.85
CA GLU A 91 -3.00 5.74 -6.72
C GLU A 91 -2.36 5.81 -8.11
N GLN A 92 -1.03 5.96 -8.20
CA GLN A 92 -0.31 5.92 -9.48
C GLN A 92 -0.54 4.62 -10.25
N TYR A 93 -0.62 3.48 -9.55
CA TYR A 93 -0.92 2.20 -10.18
C TYR A 93 -2.34 2.18 -10.75
N LEU A 94 -3.33 2.59 -9.95
CA LEU A 94 -4.74 2.64 -10.39
C LEU A 94 -4.89 3.51 -11.64
N VAL A 95 -4.14 4.60 -11.72
CA VAL A 95 -4.16 5.52 -12.86
C VAL A 95 -3.48 4.90 -14.07
N SER A 96 -2.40 4.15 -13.86
CA SER A 96 -1.70 3.45 -14.95
C SER A 96 -2.53 2.36 -15.63
N ILE A 97 -3.58 1.88 -14.97
CA ILE A 97 -4.52 0.87 -15.48
C ILE A 97 -5.89 1.46 -15.85
N ASP A 98 -6.00 2.80 -15.94
CA ASP A 98 -7.24 3.54 -16.22
C ASP A 98 -8.38 3.21 -15.23
N ALA A 99 -8.04 2.84 -13.98
CA ALA A 99 -9.01 2.51 -12.94
C ALA A 99 -9.59 3.74 -12.25
N VAL A 100 -8.81 4.82 -12.16
CA VAL A 100 -9.22 6.14 -11.66
C VAL A 100 -8.58 7.22 -12.55
N GLU A 101 -9.23 8.37 -12.66
CA GLU A 101 -8.66 9.55 -13.32
C GLU A 101 -8.09 10.49 -12.24
N TRP A 102 -6.87 11.02 -12.43
CA TRP A 102 -6.38 12.14 -11.61
C TRP A 102 -7.22 13.38 -11.89
N GLU A 103 -7.62 14.12 -10.83
CA GLU A 103 -8.09 15.52 -10.99
C GLU A 103 -6.94 16.48 -11.37
#